data_AF-A0A964K9B1-F1
#
_entry.id   AF-A0A964K9B1-F1
#
_cell.length_a   1.000
_cell.length_b   1.000
_cell.length_c   1.000
_cell.angle_alpha   90.00
_cell.angle_beta   90.00
_cell.angle_gamma   90.00
#
_symmetry.space_group_name_H-M   'P 1'
#
loop_
_entity.id
_entity.type
_entity.pdbx_description
1 polymer ?
#
loop_
_entity_poly.entity_id
_entity_poly.type
_entity_poly.pdbx_seq_one_letter_code
_entity_poly.pdbx_strand_id
1 'polypeptide(L)'
;MLGTELAWSNPASVRYTQVQLIPANNDSPGVDLILGPVNRFAVPAPPGWYGMLPDMTYSWRVRLTASLLEPSIESATWGPWVQTNFRTPAIAASVVSGASPAEGSTVGSRTPTLTWASSRPDLYYYEVQLSKDGSFNTDPQTRLRRCTTHSFTARSQAP
;
A
#
# COMPACT_ATOMS: atom_id res chain seq x y z
N MET A 1 8.56 -5.86 12.68
CA MET A 1 8.58 -6.53 11.37
C MET A 1 7.42 -5.96 10.56
N LEU A 2 7.67 -5.49 9.33
CA LEU A 2 6.65 -4.84 8.47
C LEU A 2 5.97 -5.78 7.47
N GLY A 3 6.40 -7.04 7.40
CA GLY A 3 5.78 -8.04 6.52
C GLY A 3 4.44 -8.51 7.10
N THR A 4 3.46 -8.71 6.21
CA THR A 4 2.22 -9.45 6.54
C THR A 4 2.32 -10.83 5.92
N GLU A 5 1.86 -11.86 6.62
CA GLU A 5 1.73 -13.21 6.07
C GLU A 5 0.26 -13.55 5.87
N LEU A 6 -0.10 -13.98 4.66
CA LEU A 6 -1.41 -14.55 4.37
C LEU A 6 -1.31 -16.06 4.52
N ALA A 7 -2.25 -16.68 5.22
CA ALA A 7 -2.23 -18.13 5.47
C ALA A 7 -3.61 -18.75 5.29
N TRP A 8 -3.64 -19.97 4.76
CA TRP A 8 -4.87 -20.74 4.52
C TRP A 8 -4.61 -22.25 4.67
N SER A 9 -5.67 -23.06 4.60
CA SER A 9 -5.60 -24.52 4.65
C SER A 9 -5.82 -25.13 3.27
N ASN A 10 -5.00 -26.09 2.89
CA ASN A 10 -5.12 -26.83 1.63
C ASN A 10 -5.56 -28.28 1.86
N PRO A 11 -6.49 -28.81 1.06
CA PRO A 11 -6.63 -30.25 0.89
C PRO A 11 -5.34 -30.88 0.31
N ALA A 12 -5.11 -32.17 0.57
CA ALA A 12 -3.92 -32.88 0.08
C ALA A 12 -3.81 -32.97 -1.46
N SER A 13 -4.92 -32.77 -2.18
CA SER A 13 -5.00 -32.85 -3.64
C SER A 13 -4.58 -31.56 -4.36
N VAL A 14 -4.30 -30.47 -3.64
CA VAL A 14 -3.93 -29.19 -4.26
C VAL A 14 -2.62 -29.31 -5.03
N ARG A 15 -2.57 -28.70 -6.20
CA ARG A 15 -1.39 -28.59 -7.06
C ARG A 15 -0.97 -27.15 -7.30
N TYR A 16 -1.95 -26.26 -7.44
CA TYR A 16 -1.72 -24.84 -7.62
C TYR A 16 -2.67 -24.02 -6.76
N THR A 17 -2.18 -22.84 -6.39
CA THR A 17 -2.93 -21.85 -5.64
C THR A 17 -2.86 -20.53 -6.38
N GLN A 18 -3.99 -19.85 -6.53
CA GLN A 18 -4.00 -18.45 -6.94
C GLN A 18 -4.28 -17.57 -5.74
N VAL A 19 -3.44 -16.57 -5.53
CA VAL A 19 -3.57 -15.58 -4.45
C VAL A 19 -3.75 -14.21 -5.07
N GLN A 20 -4.76 -13.49 -4.60
CA GLN A 20 -4.94 -12.08 -4.91
C GLN A 20 -4.94 -11.24 -3.64
N LEU A 21 -4.25 -10.11 -3.71
CA LEU A 21 -4.28 -9.05 -2.70
C LEU A 21 -4.80 -7.76 -3.36
N ILE A 22 -5.87 -7.22 -2.82
CA ILE A 22 -6.65 -6.14 -3.43
C ILE A 22 -6.74 -5.00 -2.40
N PRO A 23 -6.14 -3.83 -2.68
CA PRO A 23 -6.28 -2.66 -1.82
C PRO A 23 -7.70 -2.10 -1.88
N ALA A 24 -8.16 -1.51 -0.77
CA ALA A 24 -9.36 -0.70 -0.80
C ALA A 24 -9.27 0.39 -1.88
N ASN A 25 -10.37 0.58 -2.61
CA ASN A 25 -10.53 1.58 -3.68
C ASN A 25 -9.50 1.53 -4.83
N ASN A 26 -8.69 0.45 -4.94
CA ASN A 26 -7.55 0.37 -5.87
C ASN A 26 -6.46 1.43 -5.63
N ASP A 27 -6.30 1.88 -4.39
CA ASP A 27 -5.35 2.96 -4.03
C ASP A 27 -3.88 2.49 -3.95
N SER A 28 -3.58 1.22 -4.25
CA SER A 28 -2.20 0.70 -4.34
C SER A 28 -2.07 -0.46 -5.35
N PRO A 29 -0.84 -0.91 -5.69
CA PRO A 29 -0.65 -2.10 -6.50
C PRO A 29 -1.21 -3.35 -5.82
N GLY A 30 -2.11 -4.06 -6.52
CA GLY A 30 -2.57 -5.38 -6.11
C GLY A 30 -1.54 -6.48 -6.41
N VAL A 31 -1.83 -7.68 -5.92
CA VAL A 31 -1.11 -8.92 -6.25
C VAL A 31 -2.10 -9.85 -6.95
N ASP A 32 -1.67 -10.51 -8.02
CA ASP A 32 -2.38 -11.64 -8.63
C ASP A 32 -1.35 -12.67 -9.10
N LEU A 33 -1.19 -13.74 -8.33
CA LEU A 33 -0.13 -14.72 -8.52
C LEU A 33 -0.68 -16.13 -8.53
N ILE A 34 -0.12 -16.94 -9.44
CA ILE A 34 -0.26 -18.39 -9.42
C ILE A 34 1.02 -18.95 -8.80
N LEU A 35 0.83 -19.77 -7.78
CA LEU A 35 1.88 -20.41 -7.01
C LEU A 35 1.66 -21.92 -7.03
N GLY A 36 2.68 -22.68 -6.64
CA GLY A 36 2.53 -24.12 -6.37
C GLY A 36 1.56 -24.42 -5.22
N PRO A 37 1.62 -25.62 -4.62
CA PRO A 37 0.67 -26.03 -3.58
C PRO A 37 1.03 -25.42 -2.20
N VAL A 38 1.35 -24.13 -2.17
CA VAL A 38 1.66 -23.40 -0.94
C VAL A 38 0.38 -23.09 -0.18
N ASN A 39 0.52 -22.93 1.14
CA ASN A 39 -0.57 -22.59 2.05
C ASN A 39 -0.35 -21.26 2.77
N ARG A 40 0.68 -20.51 2.34
CA ARG A 40 1.03 -19.21 2.87
C ARG A 40 1.69 -18.35 1.80
N PHE A 41 1.58 -17.05 1.95
CA PHE A 41 2.25 -16.05 1.13
C PHE A 41 2.75 -14.92 2.02
N ALA A 42 4.08 -14.73 2.05
CA ALA A 42 4.70 -13.60 2.72
C ALA A 42 4.65 -12.39 1.80
N VAL A 43 3.89 -11.38 2.21
CA VAL A 43 3.82 -10.11 1.51
C VAL A 43 5.14 -9.37 1.73
N PRO A 44 5.92 -9.05 0.67
CA PRO A 44 7.25 -8.49 0.85
C PRO A 44 7.19 -7.12 1.52
N ALA A 45 8.17 -6.81 2.38
CA ALA A 45 8.32 -5.47 2.93
C ALA A 45 9.16 -4.58 1.99
N PRO A 46 9.07 -3.25 2.13
CA PRO A 46 10.00 -2.34 1.48
C PRO A 46 11.46 -2.58 1.87
N PRO A 47 12.41 -2.21 0.99
CA PRO A 47 12.21 -1.55 -0.31
C PRO A 47 11.80 -2.50 -1.45
N GLY A 48 11.63 -3.80 -1.19
CA GLY A 48 11.33 -4.81 -2.23
C GLY A 48 9.93 -4.70 -2.84
N TRP A 49 8.94 -4.22 -2.07
CA TRP A 49 7.57 -4.01 -2.55
C TRP A 49 6.87 -2.95 -1.70
N TYR A 50 6.24 -1.96 -2.34
CA TYR A 50 5.59 -0.80 -1.69
C TYR A 50 4.05 -0.90 -1.71
N GLY A 51 3.49 -2.09 -1.99
CA GLY A 51 2.05 -2.22 -2.24
C GLY A 51 1.18 -2.16 -0.98
N MET A 52 1.77 -2.24 0.22
CA MET A 52 1.07 -2.03 1.48
C MET A 52 1.24 -0.60 1.97
N LEU A 53 0.14 0.13 2.09
CA LEU A 53 0.07 1.47 2.65
C LEU A 53 -0.37 1.40 4.12
N PRO A 54 0.09 2.32 4.99
CA PRO A 54 -0.40 2.43 6.36
C PRO A 54 -1.88 2.76 6.45
N ASP A 55 -2.51 2.34 7.54
CA ASP A 55 -3.93 2.55 7.85
C ASP A 55 -4.96 2.07 6.79
N MET A 56 -4.54 1.23 5.86
CA MET A 56 -5.36 0.80 4.73
C MET A 56 -5.94 -0.59 4.95
N THR A 57 -7.20 -0.76 4.53
CA THR A 57 -7.84 -2.08 4.50
C THR A 57 -7.51 -2.78 3.18
N TYR A 58 -7.10 -4.03 3.27
CA TYR A 58 -6.86 -4.91 2.16
C TYR A 58 -7.82 -6.07 2.21
N SER A 59 -8.38 -6.43 1.05
CA SER A 59 -9.04 -7.72 0.86
C SER A 59 -8.04 -8.67 0.20
N TRP A 60 -7.96 -9.90 0.69
CA TRP A 60 -7.22 -10.94 -0.01
C TRP A 60 -8.10 -12.16 -0.21
N ARG A 61 -7.86 -12.84 -1.33
CA ARG A 61 -8.59 -14.04 -1.69
C ARG A 61 -7.66 -15.10 -2.24
N VAL A 62 -8.03 -16.34 -1.98
CA VAL A 62 -7.30 -17.52 -2.44
C VAL A 62 -8.27 -18.51 -3.08
N ARG A 63 -7.83 -19.14 -4.17
CA ARG A 63 -8.53 -20.30 -4.75
C ARG A 63 -7.53 -21.35 -5.16
N LEU A 64 -8.00 -22.59 -5.19
CA LEU A 64 -7.17 -23.78 -5.30
C LEU A 64 -7.56 -24.56 -6.54
N THR A 65 -6.61 -25.30 -7.13
CA THR A 65 -6.92 -26.33 -8.12
C THR A 65 -6.05 -27.56 -7.92
N ALA A 66 -6.61 -28.71 -8.31
CA ALA A 66 -5.92 -29.99 -8.38
C ALA A 66 -5.42 -30.30 -9.81
N SER A 67 -5.46 -29.33 -10.73
CA SER A 67 -4.98 -29.47 -12.11
C SER A 67 -3.56 -30.04 -12.14
N LEU A 68 -3.33 -31.00 -13.03
CA LEU A 68 -2.01 -31.61 -13.25
C LEU A 68 -1.07 -30.72 -14.06
N LEU A 69 -1.62 -29.71 -14.75
CA LEU A 69 -0.88 -28.71 -15.51
C LEU A 69 -1.04 -27.34 -14.85
N GLU A 70 -0.04 -26.47 -15.03
CA GLU A 70 -0.11 -25.10 -14.55
C GLU A 70 -1.28 -24.36 -15.23
N PRO A 71 -2.28 -23.90 -14.45
CA PRO A 71 -3.43 -23.19 -14.99
C PRO A 71 -3.05 -21.75 -15.35
N SER A 72 -3.81 -21.10 -16.23
CA SER A 72 -3.81 -19.64 -16.36
C SER A 72 -4.70 -18.99 -15.31
N ILE A 73 -4.58 -17.66 -15.13
CA ILE A 73 -5.42 -16.89 -14.19
C ILE A 73 -6.92 -16.92 -14.56
N GLU A 74 -7.27 -17.21 -15.81
CA GLU A 74 -8.65 -17.27 -16.31
C GLU A 74 -9.20 -18.70 -16.40
N SER A 75 -8.42 -19.71 -16.00
CA SER A 75 -8.80 -21.12 -16.15
C SER A 75 -10.12 -21.46 -15.43
N ALA A 76 -10.98 -22.24 -16.09
CA ALA A 76 -12.19 -22.78 -15.47
C ALA A 76 -11.93 -23.90 -14.44
N THR A 77 -10.68 -24.37 -14.31
CA THR A 77 -10.30 -25.45 -13.39
C THR A 77 -10.15 -25.00 -11.93
N TRP A 78 -10.23 -23.69 -11.68
CA TRP A 78 -10.14 -23.13 -10.35
C TRP A 78 -11.40 -23.41 -9.53
N GLY A 79 -11.21 -23.75 -8.25
CA GLY A 79 -12.28 -23.77 -7.28
C GLY A 79 -12.82 -22.37 -6.93
N PRO A 80 -13.82 -22.30 -6.04
CA PRO A 80 -14.35 -21.03 -5.57
C PRO A 80 -13.30 -20.22 -4.81
N TRP A 81 -13.45 -18.89 -4.83
CA TRP A 81 -12.65 -18.00 -4.00
C TRP A 81 -13.05 -18.09 -2.53
N VAL A 82 -12.06 -18.14 -1.65
CA VAL A 82 -12.18 -17.82 -0.23
C VAL A 82 -11.57 -16.45 -0.02
N GLN A 83 -12.25 -15.55 0.68
CA GLN A 83 -11.84 -14.16 0.84
C GLN A 83 -11.92 -13.73 2.31
N THR A 84 -10.96 -12.91 2.74
CA THR A 84 -11.00 -12.19 4.02
C THR A 84 -10.32 -10.83 3.88
N ASN A 85 -10.28 -10.05 4.96
CA ASN A 85 -9.68 -8.73 5.00
C ASN A 85 -8.75 -8.57 6.20
N PHE A 86 -7.84 -7.61 6.10
CA PHE A 86 -7.05 -7.11 7.22
C PHE A 86 -6.80 -5.61 7.02
N ARG A 87 -6.42 -4.92 8.09
CA ARG A 87 -6.05 -3.51 8.04
C ARG A 87 -4.61 -3.36 8.51
N THR A 88 -3.81 -2.60 7.77
CA THR A 88 -2.47 -2.23 8.22
C THR A 88 -2.56 -1.23 9.37
N PRO A 89 -1.58 -1.20 10.30
CA PRO A 89 -1.62 -0.23 11.39
C PRO A 89 -1.60 1.21 10.89
N ALA A 90 -2.31 2.09 11.59
CA ALA A 90 -2.15 3.53 11.41
C ALA A 90 -0.76 3.96 11.88
N ILE A 91 -0.18 4.93 11.18
CA ILE A 91 1.01 5.64 11.65
C ILE A 91 0.59 6.99 12.20
N ALA A 92 1.02 7.30 13.42
CA ALA A 92 0.78 8.59 14.04
C ALA A 92 1.54 9.70 13.29
N ALA A 93 0.85 10.81 12.97
CA ALA A 93 1.47 11.96 12.32
C ALA A 93 2.64 12.55 13.12
N SER A 94 2.67 12.35 14.44
CA SER A 94 3.74 12.81 15.33
C SER A 94 5.12 12.22 15.03
N VAL A 95 5.21 11.18 14.18
CA VAL A 95 6.51 10.61 13.76
C VAL A 95 7.16 11.39 12.62
N VAL A 96 6.42 12.28 11.96
CA VAL A 96 6.91 13.16 10.90
C VAL A 96 6.87 14.60 11.39
N SER A 97 8.00 15.30 11.29
CA SER A 97 8.10 16.72 11.63
C SER A 97 8.47 17.55 10.40
N GLY A 98 7.71 18.61 10.13
CA GLY A 98 8.07 19.59 9.11
C GLY A 98 9.38 20.29 9.47
N ALA A 99 10.28 20.43 8.50
CA ALA A 99 11.57 21.08 8.69
C ALA A 99 11.66 22.39 7.90
N SER A 100 11.26 22.40 6.62
CA SER A 100 11.28 23.60 5.77
C SER A 100 10.25 23.53 4.65
N PRO A 101 9.68 24.68 4.22
CA PRO A 101 9.77 26.01 4.84
C PRO A 101 9.15 26.05 6.24
N ALA A 102 9.64 26.95 7.10
CA ALA A 102 9.06 27.13 8.43
C ALA A 102 7.60 27.62 8.33
N GLU A 103 6.78 27.24 9.29
CA GLU A 103 5.40 27.70 9.37
C GLU A 103 5.32 29.23 9.35
N GLY A 104 4.42 29.77 8.53
CA GLY A 104 4.25 31.23 8.36
C GLY A 104 5.35 31.93 7.55
N SER A 105 6.38 31.24 7.07
CA SER A 105 7.46 31.87 6.31
C SER A 105 7.04 32.23 4.87
N THR A 106 7.60 33.34 4.38
CA THR A 106 7.53 33.70 2.95
C THR A 106 8.82 33.25 2.26
N VAL A 107 8.70 32.35 1.29
CA VAL A 107 9.84 31.87 0.50
C VAL A 107 10.15 32.82 -0.65
N GLY A 108 11.43 33.02 -0.95
CA GLY A 108 11.89 33.90 -2.05
C GLY A 108 11.78 33.30 -3.46
N SER A 109 11.33 32.04 -3.59
CA SER A 109 11.23 31.32 -4.85
C SER A 109 9.84 30.71 -5.04
N ARG A 110 9.40 30.60 -6.30
CA ARG A 110 8.18 29.88 -6.69
C ARG A 110 8.38 28.36 -6.77
N THR A 111 9.60 27.88 -6.55
CA THR A 111 9.95 26.45 -6.49
C THR A 111 10.59 26.12 -5.15
N PRO A 112 9.87 26.29 -4.02
CA PRO A 112 10.42 25.91 -2.73
C PRO A 112 10.63 24.40 -2.68
N THR A 113 11.65 23.97 -1.94
CA THR A 113 11.83 22.57 -1.57
C THR A 113 11.17 22.35 -0.22
N LEU A 114 10.28 21.38 -0.14
CA LEU A 114 9.73 20.91 1.13
C LEU A 114 10.68 19.88 1.73
N THR A 115 11.05 20.06 3.00
CA THR A 115 11.83 19.09 3.76
C THR A 115 11.11 18.73 5.05
N TRP A 116 11.21 17.46 5.41
CA TRP A 116 10.69 16.90 6.64
C TRP A 116 11.65 15.83 7.15
N ALA A 117 11.54 15.55 8.45
CA ALA A 117 12.23 14.45 9.10
C ALA A 117 11.20 13.40 9.55
N SER A 118 11.61 12.14 9.59
CA SER A 118 10.83 11.03 10.15
C SER A 118 11.66 10.34 11.22
N SER A 119 11.08 10.10 12.39
CA SER A 119 11.71 9.27 13.42
C SER A 119 11.57 7.77 13.16
N ARG A 120 10.90 7.38 12.05
CA ARG A 120 10.62 6.00 11.68
C ARG A 120 11.37 5.61 10.40
N PRO A 121 12.41 4.77 10.49
CA PRO A 121 13.17 4.31 9.31
C PRO A 121 12.38 3.32 8.46
N ASP A 122 11.31 2.75 9.02
CA ASP A 122 10.42 1.80 8.39
C ASP A 122 9.28 2.49 7.60
N LEU A 123 9.32 3.83 7.49
CA LEU A 123 8.32 4.62 6.78
C LEU A 123 8.82 5.02 5.39
N TYR A 124 8.17 4.44 4.39
CA TYR A 124 8.61 4.48 2.99
C TYR A 124 7.60 5.16 2.05
N TYR A 125 6.42 5.50 2.57
CA TYR A 125 5.37 6.18 1.83
C TYR A 125 5.02 7.49 2.54
N TYR A 126 4.98 8.57 1.79
CA TYR A 126 4.57 9.90 2.26
C TYR A 126 3.56 10.45 1.28
N GLU A 127 2.41 10.91 1.78
CA GLU A 127 1.51 11.75 1.00
C GLU A 127 1.81 13.21 1.30
N VAL A 128 2.10 14.00 0.27
CA VAL A 128 2.38 15.43 0.39
C VAL A 128 1.24 16.18 -0.28
N GLN A 129 0.57 17.03 0.47
CA GLN A 129 -0.57 17.81 0.00
C GLN A 129 -0.29 19.30 0.19
N LEU A 130 -0.61 20.10 -0.81
CA LEU A 130 -0.43 21.54 -0.80
C LEU A 130 -1.75 22.22 -1.13
N SER A 131 -2.09 23.29 -0.40
CA SER A 131 -3.26 24.12 -0.68
C SER A 131 -3.01 25.57 -0.32
N LYS A 132 -3.66 26.47 -1.05
CA LYS A 132 -3.77 27.90 -0.74
C LYS A 132 -5.00 28.22 0.12
N ASP A 133 -5.91 27.25 0.28
CA ASP A 133 -7.15 27.38 1.03
C ASP A 133 -6.92 27.01 2.49
N GLY A 134 -7.21 27.95 3.40
CA GLY A 134 -7.08 27.76 4.84
C GLY A 134 -8.11 26.78 5.43
N SER A 135 -9.15 26.40 4.68
CA SER A 135 -10.11 25.34 5.04
C SER A 135 -9.65 23.93 4.65
N PHE A 136 -8.35 23.76 4.41
CA PHE A 136 -7.69 22.53 3.96
C PHE A 136 -8.25 21.29 4.67
N ASN A 137 -9.05 20.50 3.95
CA ASN A 137 -9.68 19.30 4.51
C ASN A 137 -8.59 18.33 4.94
N THR A 138 -8.53 17.98 6.22
CA THR A 138 -7.74 16.95 6.91
C THR A 138 -7.75 15.51 6.39
N ASP A 139 -8.88 15.11 5.82
CA ASP A 139 -9.30 13.72 5.82
C ASP A 139 -8.91 12.99 4.53
N PRO A 140 -8.02 11.98 4.58
CA PRO A 140 -7.60 11.24 3.39
C PRO A 140 -8.75 10.60 2.61
N GLN A 141 -9.88 10.25 3.25
CA GLN A 141 -10.98 9.51 2.60
C GLN A 141 -11.94 10.39 1.78
N THR A 142 -11.99 11.70 2.04
CA THR A 142 -12.96 12.62 1.40
C THR A 142 -12.30 13.62 0.44
N ARG A 143 -11.00 13.49 0.19
CA ARG A 143 -10.14 14.51 -0.44
C ARG A 143 -10.06 14.52 -1.98
N LEU A 144 -10.65 13.57 -2.71
CA LEU A 144 -10.51 13.48 -4.17
C LEU A 144 -11.20 14.61 -4.99
N ARG A 145 -11.67 15.69 -4.37
CA ARG A 145 -12.27 16.82 -5.10
C ARG A 145 -11.27 17.97 -5.26
N ARG A 146 -10.47 17.86 -6.33
CA ARG A 146 -9.59 18.89 -6.95
C ARG A 146 -8.40 19.38 -6.10
N CYS A 147 -7.29 18.66 -6.17
CA CYS A 147 -5.97 19.28 -6.13
C CYS A 147 -5.47 19.46 -7.57
N THR A 148 -5.14 20.68 -7.98
CA THR A 148 -4.46 20.93 -9.26
C THR A 148 -3.00 20.53 -9.08
N THR A 149 -2.61 19.38 -9.63
CA THR A 149 -1.23 18.89 -9.57
C THR A 149 -0.30 19.86 -10.30
N HIS A 150 0.67 20.41 -9.58
CA HIS A 150 1.89 20.99 -10.16
C HIS A 150 3.05 20.15 -9.64
N SER A 151 4.04 19.90 -10.49
CA SER A 151 5.19 19.05 -10.16
C SER A 151 6.06 19.74 -9.10
N PHE A 152 6.34 19.08 -7.99
CA PHE A 152 7.29 19.55 -6.98
C PHE A 152 8.32 18.46 -6.68
N THR A 153 9.55 18.88 -6.35
CA THR A 153 10.59 17.97 -5.85
C THR A 153 10.45 17.89 -4.34
N ALA A 154 9.90 16.78 -3.86
CA ALA A 154 9.81 16.48 -2.44
C ALA A 154 11.00 15.57 -2.05
N ARG A 155 11.72 15.86 -0.96
CA ARG A 155 12.82 15.02 -0.46
C ARG A 155 12.62 14.72 1.01
N SER A 156 12.48 13.43 1.35
CA SER A 156 12.66 12.95 2.72
C SER A 156 14.15 12.89 3.04
N GLN A 157 14.56 13.40 4.19
CA GLN A 157 15.90 13.12 4.72
C GLN A 157 15.86 11.81 5.52
N ALA A 158 16.71 10.85 5.16
CA ALA A 158 16.96 9.71 6.03
C ALA A 158 17.80 10.19 7.25
N PRO A 159 17.57 9.62 8.44
CA PRO A 159 18.41 9.90 9.61
C PRO A 159 19.86 9.49 9.39
#